data_AF-A0A0G0NA89-F1
#
_entry.id   AF-A0A0G0NA89-F1
#
_cell.length_a   1.000
_cell.length_b   1.000
_cell.length_c   1.000
_cell.angle_alpha   90.00
_cell.angle_beta   90.00
_cell.angle_gamma   90.00
#
_symmetry.space_group_name_H-M   'P 1'
#
loop_
_entity.id
_entity.type
_entity.pdbx_description
1 polymer ?
#
loop_
_entity_poly.entity_id
_entity_poly.type
_entity_poly.pdbx_seq_one_letter_code
_entity_poly.pdbx_strand_id
1 'polypeptide(L)'
;MERKDIVIGIVIVAILALVIYWLRRPETPQITVLPSPTPSIEQSIESVFNVDIPEGLEKAELKPVGDVIGTALATRVFENSKFTFSVLADLPDPINGEYYNVWISQGAPDDQSVKLTSLGKMRVAKGGWMLEYQSNTNYPDYNSVVVTQESVSDSKPETRILGGSFQ
;
A
#
# COMPACT_ATOMS: atom_id res chain seq x y z
N MET A 1 -12.30 -58.25 -50.67
CA MET A 1 -11.83 -57.07 -49.92
C MET A 1 -10.45 -56.72 -50.46
N GLU A 2 -10.39 -55.68 -51.27
CA GLU A 2 -9.11 -55.23 -51.79
C GLU A 2 -8.40 -54.42 -50.71
N ARG A 3 -7.06 -54.46 -50.67
CA ARG A 3 -6.26 -53.76 -49.65
C ARG A 3 -6.58 -52.26 -49.56
N LYS A 4 -7.15 -51.68 -50.63
CA LYS A 4 -7.61 -50.28 -50.73
C LYS A 4 -8.81 -50.00 -49.82
N ASP A 5 -9.76 -50.91 -49.71
CA ASP A 5 -10.97 -50.72 -48.89
C ASP A 5 -10.63 -50.69 -47.39
N ILE A 6 -9.63 -51.49 -46.99
CA ILE A 6 -9.13 -51.54 -45.61
C ILE A 6 -8.41 -50.24 -45.25
N VAL A 7 -7.60 -49.70 -46.18
CA VAL A 7 -6.87 -48.44 -45.95
C VAL A 7 -7.85 -47.26 -45.85
N ILE A 8 -8.89 -47.21 -46.69
CA ILE A 8 -9.92 -46.18 -46.63
C ILE A 8 -10.69 -46.24 -45.31
N GLY A 9 -11.03 -47.45 -44.84
CA GLY A 9 -11.67 -47.65 -43.54
C GLY A 9 -10.82 -47.12 -42.37
N ILE A 10 -9.52 -47.40 -42.37
CA ILE A 10 -8.61 -46.96 -41.30
C ILE A 10 -8.46 -45.43 -41.30
N VAL A 11 -8.39 -44.79 -42.48
CA VAL A 11 -8.28 -43.33 -42.58
C VAL A 11 -9.52 -42.64 -42.03
N ILE A 12 -10.72 -43.16 -42.31
CA ILE A 12 -11.98 -42.60 -41.77
C ILE A 12 -12.02 -42.72 -40.25
N VAL A 13 -11.62 -43.86 -39.69
CA VAL A 13 -11.57 -44.08 -38.24
C VAL A 13 -10.54 -43.16 -37.58
N ALA A 14 -9.37 -42.95 -38.21
CA ALA A 14 -8.35 -42.04 -37.70
C ALA A 14 -8.84 -40.58 -37.67
N ILE A 15 -9.54 -40.13 -38.72
CA ILE A 15 -10.12 -38.79 -38.78
C ILE A 15 -11.20 -38.62 -37.71
N LEU A 16 -12.09 -39.60 -37.56
CA LEU A 16 -13.13 -39.58 -36.52
C LEU A 16 -12.54 -39.52 -35.11
N ALA A 17 -11.48 -40.29 -34.84
CA ALA A 17 -10.78 -40.26 -33.57
C ALA A 17 -10.15 -38.88 -33.30
N LEU A 18 -9.58 -38.25 -34.33
CA LEU A 18 -8.94 -36.93 -34.24
C LEU A 18 -9.97 -35.82 -33.97
N VAL A 19 -11.13 -35.89 -34.63
CA VAL A 19 -12.26 -34.96 -34.41
C VAL A 19 -12.83 -35.11 -33.00
N ILE A 20 -13.05 -36.34 -32.52
CA ILE A 20 -13.53 -36.59 -31.16
C ILE A 20 -12.53 -36.10 -30.12
N TYR A 21 -11.22 -36.31 -30.37
CA TYR A 21 -10.17 -35.80 -29.50
C TYR A 21 -10.15 -34.27 -29.43
N TRP A 22 -10.39 -33.59 -30.54
CA TRP A 22 -10.48 -32.13 -30.57
C TRP A 22 -11.75 -31.58 -29.90
N LEU A 23 -12.89 -32.27 -30.07
CA LEU A 23 -14.15 -31.88 -29.42
C LEU A 23 -14.19 -32.17 -27.93
N ARG A 24 -13.45 -33.19 -27.46
CA ARG A 24 -13.32 -33.53 -26.04
C ARG A 24 -12.21 -32.80 -25.32
N ARG A 25 -11.55 -31.81 -25.94
CA ARG A 25 -10.57 -30.99 -25.24
C ARG A 25 -11.29 -30.41 -24.01
N PRO A 26 -10.98 -30.85 -22.78
CA PRO A 26 -11.59 -30.25 -21.62
C PRO A 26 -11.13 -28.79 -21.64
N GLU A 27 -12.08 -27.87 -21.77
CA GLU A 27 -11.82 -26.48 -21.44
C GLU A 27 -11.28 -26.53 -20.02
N THR A 28 -9.97 -26.29 -19.86
CA THR A 28 -9.35 -26.12 -18.56
C THR A 28 -10.27 -25.14 -17.84
N PRO A 29 -10.94 -25.53 -16.73
CA PRO A 29 -11.71 -24.58 -15.97
C PRO A 29 -10.74 -23.45 -15.67
N GLN A 30 -10.98 -22.29 -16.26
CA GLN A 30 -10.27 -21.11 -15.83
C GLN A 30 -10.71 -20.97 -14.38
N ILE A 31 -9.86 -21.41 -13.46
CA ILE A 31 -9.98 -21.05 -12.07
C ILE A 31 -9.79 -19.54 -12.12
N THR A 32 -10.91 -18.83 -12.17
CA THR A 32 -10.96 -17.44 -11.77
C THR A 32 -10.58 -17.47 -10.30
N VAL A 33 -9.27 -17.42 -10.02
CA VAL A 33 -8.79 -16.92 -8.75
C VAL A 33 -9.34 -15.49 -8.71
N LEU A 34 -10.46 -15.29 -8.01
CA LEU A 34 -10.75 -13.98 -7.48
C LEU A 34 -9.45 -13.55 -6.78
N PRO A 35 -8.92 -12.35 -7.05
CA PRO A 35 -7.87 -11.83 -6.20
C PRO A 35 -8.41 -11.93 -4.77
N SER A 36 -7.75 -12.73 -3.94
CA SER A 36 -7.91 -12.63 -2.49
C SER A 36 -7.78 -11.13 -2.18
N PRO A 37 -8.71 -10.51 -1.44
CA PRO A 37 -8.58 -9.10 -1.13
C PRO A 37 -7.23 -8.92 -0.43
N THR A 38 -6.28 -8.28 -1.11
CA THR A 38 -5.11 -7.74 -0.44
C THR A 38 -5.67 -6.81 0.63
N PRO A 39 -5.36 -7.02 1.92
CA PRO A 39 -5.87 -6.15 2.96
C PRO A 39 -5.51 -4.71 2.63
N SER A 40 -6.44 -3.77 2.85
CA SER A 40 -6.14 -2.35 2.70
C SER A 40 -5.02 -1.93 3.67
N ILE A 41 -4.36 -0.81 3.39
CA ILE A 41 -3.32 -0.29 4.30
C ILE A 41 -3.94 -0.03 5.68
N GLU A 42 -5.18 0.46 5.71
CA GLU A 42 -5.95 0.60 6.94
C GLU A 42 -6.08 -0.72 7.72
N GLN A 43 -6.58 -1.79 7.10
CA GLN A 43 -6.73 -3.09 7.78
C GLN A 43 -5.39 -3.65 8.30
N SER A 44 -4.31 -3.42 7.55
CA SER A 44 -2.97 -3.83 7.96
C SER A 44 -2.52 -3.08 9.21
N ILE A 45 -2.75 -1.76 9.25
CA ILE A 45 -2.44 -0.92 10.40
C ILE A 45 -3.33 -1.25 11.61
N GLU A 46 -4.63 -1.45 11.42
CA GLU A 46 -5.55 -1.86 12.49
C GLU A 46 -5.11 -3.19 13.12
N SER A 47 -4.65 -4.14 12.31
CA SER A 47 -4.12 -5.42 12.79
C SER A 47 -2.81 -5.25 13.56
N VAL A 48 -1.88 -4.40 13.10
CA VAL A 48 -0.58 -4.17 13.77
C VAL A 48 -0.79 -3.46 15.10
N PHE A 49 -1.62 -2.41 15.12
CA PHE A 49 -1.83 -1.58 16.29
C PHE A 49 -3.00 -2.04 17.17
N ASN A 50 -3.72 -3.10 16.78
CA ASN A 50 -4.92 -3.60 17.44
C ASN A 50 -5.83 -2.43 17.88
N VAL A 51 -6.22 -1.61 16.90
CA VAL A 51 -7.00 -0.38 17.08
C VAL A 51 -8.05 -0.28 15.98
N ASP A 52 -9.25 0.17 16.33
CA ASP A 52 -10.29 0.52 15.36
C ASP A 52 -10.16 1.99 14.99
N ILE A 53 -10.01 2.30 13.71
CA ILE A 53 -9.88 3.68 13.24
C ILE A 53 -11.27 4.25 12.97
N PRO A 54 -11.66 5.36 13.62
CA PRO A 54 -12.99 5.91 13.45
C PRO A 54 -13.30 6.23 11.98
N GLU A 55 -14.51 5.90 11.55
CA GLU A 55 -15.03 6.36 10.26
C GLU A 55 -15.29 7.88 10.32
N GLY A 56 -15.03 8.59 9.22
CA GLY A 56 -15.24 10.03 9.10
C GLY A 56 -14.02 10.91 9.39
N LEU A 57 -12.87 10.33 9.71
CA LEU A 57 -11.60 11.06 9.72
C LEU A 57 -11.06 11.22 8.31
N GLU A 58 -10.35 12.33 8.03
CA GLU A 58 -9.54 12.43 6.83
C GLU A 58 -8.32 11.53 6.96
N LYS A 59 -8.11 10.67 5.96
CA LYS A 59 -7.09 9.62 5.99
C LYS A 59 -6.12 9.81 4.83
N ALA A 60 -4.85 9.52 5.05
CA ALA A 60 -3.85 9.39 4.01
C ALA A 60 -3.17 8.03 4.15
N GLU A 61 -3.24 7.22 3.10
CA GLU A 61 -2.44 6.01 2.99
C GLU A 61 -1.04 6.38 2.48
N LEU A 62 -0.02 6.09 3.28
CA LEU A 62 1.37 6.36 2.94
C LEU A 62 2.01 5.09 2.39
N LYS A 63 2.50 5.22 1.16
CA LYS A 63 3.15 4.14 0.43
C LYS A 63 4.67 4.37 0.41
N PRO A 64 5.45 3.29 0.30
CA PRO A 64 6.89 3.42 0.26
C PRO A 64 7.37 4.18 -0.98
N VAL A 65 8.34 5.04 -0.75
CA VAL A 65 9.03 5.84 -1.74
C VAL A 65 10.48 5.36 -1.78
N GLY A 66 10.83 4.61 -2.83
CA GLY A 66 12.16 3.98 -2.96
C GLY A 66 12.15 2.50 -2.52
N ASP A 67 13.27 2.06 -1.94
CA ASP A 67 13.54 0.63 -1.66
C ASP A 67 13.15 0.18 -0.24
N VAL A 68 12.55 1.08 0.56
CA VAL A 68 12.11 0.75 1.92
C VAL A 68 10.78 0.01 1.87
N ILE A 69 10.67 -1.05 2.67
CA ILE A 69 9.43 -1.79 2.84
C ILE A 69 8.70 -1.23 4.07
N GLY A 70 7.42 -0.94 3.91
CA GLY A 70 6.56 -0.52 5.01
C GLY A 70 5.36 0.25 4.51
N THR A 71 4.42 0.48 5.40
CA THR A 71 3.21 1.27 5.12
C THR A 71 2.88 2.13 6.32
N ALA A 72 2.18 3.23 6.09
CA ALA A 72 1.63 4.00 7.19
C ALA A 72 0.26 4.54 6.85
N LEU A 73 -0.49 4.87 7.89
CA LEU A 73 -1.76 5.55 7.80
C LEU A 73 -1.67 6.82 8.63
N ALA A 74 -1.91 7.95 7.99
CA ALA A 74 -2.07 9.23 8.67
C ALA A 74 -3.56 9.56 8.78
N THR A 75 -3.97 10.05 9.94
CA THR A 75 -5.32 10.53 10.18
C THR A 75 -5.25 11.95 10.72
N ARG A 76 -6.16 12.82 10.28
CA ARG A 76 -6.26 14.17 10.83
C ARG A 76 -7.71 14.57 11.10
N VAL A 77 -7.88 15.42 12.09
CA VAL A 77 -9.16 16.01 12.48
C VAL A 77 -8.96 17.39 13.07
N PHE A 78 -9.86 18.30 12.77
CA PHE A 78 -9.91 19.62 13.40
C PHE A 78 -11.28 19.82 14.04
N GLU A 79 -11.34 19.64 15.35
CA GLU A 79 -12.57 19.76 16.14
C GLU A 79 -12.30 20.58 17.40
N ASN A 80 -13.30 21.35 17.85
CA ASN A 80 -13.21 22.15 19.07
C ASN A 80 -11.96 23.08 19.11
N SER A 81 -11.61 23.65 17.94
CA SER A 81 -10.41 24.48 17.75
C SER A 81 -9.08 23.77 18.02
N LYS A 82 -9.06 22.43 17.93
CA LYS A 82 -7.89 21.59 18.14
C LYS A 82 -7.67 20.69 16.93
N PHE A 83 -6.53 20.88 16.28
CA PHE A 83 -5.98 19.99 15.27
C PHE A 83 -5.35 18.79 15.97
N THR A 84 -5.80 17.60 15.63
CA THR A 84 -5.19 16.34 16.04
C THR A 84 -4.76 15.59 14.79
N PHE A 85 -3.50 15.22 14.75
CA PHE A 85 -2.89 14.49 13.65
C PHE A 85 -2.15 13.29 14.23
N SER A 86 -2.39 12.12 13.64
CA SER A 86 -1.77 10.88 14.07
C SER A 86 -1.25 10.12 12.87
N VAL A 87 -0.09 9.49 13.03
CA VAL A 87 0.48 8.57 12.04
C VAL A 87 0.76 7.26 12.72
N LEU A 88 0.27 6.18 12.14
CA LEU A 88 0.57 4.81 12.52
C LEU A 88 1.33 4.17 11.36
N ALA A 89 2.54 3.70 11.61
CA ALA A 89 3.39 3.11 10.60
C ALA A 89 3.86 1.72 11.00
N ASP A 90 3.75 0.80 10.05
CA ASP A 90 4.42 -0.49 10.07
C ASP A 90 5.71 -0.34 9.25
N LEU A 91 6.80 -0.09 9.96
CA LEU A 91 8.13 0.15 9.42
C LEU A 91 9.14 -0.68 10.21
N PRO A 92 10.23 -1.15 9.58
CA PRO A 92 11.33 -1.78 10.28
C PRO A 92 11.98 -0.80 11.27
N ASP A 93 12.91 -1.29 12.09
CA ASP A 93 13.72 -0.41 12.91
C ASP A 93 14.59 0.50 12.03
N PRO A 94 14.73 1.80 12.37
CA PRO A 94 15.62 2.70 11.66
C PRO A 94 17.06 2.23 11.78
N ILE A 95 17.90 2.66 10.83
CA ILE A 95 19.34 2.39 10.89
C ILE A 95 19.90 2.95 12.22
N ASN A 96 20.87 2.24 12.82
CA ASN A 96 21.39 2.56 14.15
C ASN A 96 21.73 4.05 14.32
N GLY A 97 21.04 4.71 15.26
CA GLY A 97 21.23 6.13 15.58
C GLY A 97 20.34 7.09 14.81
N GLU A 98 19.60 6.60 13.82
CA GLU A 98 18.62 7.35 13.04
C GLU A 98 17.22 7.22 13.65
N TYR A 99 16.29 8.05 13.19
CA TYR A 99 14.90 8.05 13.65
C TYR A 99 13.95 8.47 12.52
N TYR A 100 12.68 8.11 12.66
CA TYR A 100 11.65 8.55 11.73
C TYR A 100 11.06 9.90 12.13
N ASN A 101 10.96 10.81 11.16
CA ASN A 101 10.33 12.11 11.33
C ASN A 101 9.18 12.29 10.35
N VAL A 102 8.09 12.90 10.81
CA VAL A 102 6.91 13.15 9.97
C VAL A 102 6.87 14.61 9.54
N TRP A 103 6.54 14.80 8.28
CA TRP A 103 6.42 16.10 7.64
C TRP A 103 5.07 16.24 6.94
N ILE A 104 4.56 17.46 6.88
CA ILE A 104 3.40 17.83 6.06
C ILE A 104 3.78 18.88 5.02
N SER A 105 3.09 18.88 3.88
CA SER A 105 3.35 19.80 2.78
C SER A 105 2.08 20.21 2.02
N GLN A 106 2.15 21.37 1.36
CA GLN A 106 1.13 21.87 0.43
C GLN A 106 1.57 21.50 -0.99
N GLY A 107 1.22 20.30 -1.47
CA GLY A 107 1.69 19.80 -2.76
C GLY A 107 1.80 18.28 -2.80
N ALA A 108 2.36 17.72 -3.87
CA ALA A 108 2.48 16.28 -4.01
C ALA A 108 3.57 15.71 -3.06
N PRO A 109 3.40 14.50 -2.49
CA PRO A 109 4.34 13.93 -1.52
C PRO A 109 5.71 13.59 -2.12
N ASP A 110 5.78 13.41 -3.44
CA ASP A 110 6.98 13.14 -4.23
C ASP A 110 7.70 14.42 -4.69
N ASP A 111 7.06 15.59 -4.59
CA ASP A 111 7.66 16.85 -5.00
C ASP A 111 8.72 17.31 -3.98
N GLN A 112 9.97 17.42 -4.43
CA GLN A 112 11.10 17.88 -3.62
C GLN A 112 11.20 19.40 -3.51
N SER A 113 10.49 20.14 -4.36
CA SER A 113 10.48 21.61 -4.36
C SER A 113 9.52 22.20 -3.32
N VAL A 114 8.61 21.39 -2.78
CA VAL A 114 7.63 21.83 -1.79
C VAL A 114 8.27 21.97 -0.41
N LYS A 115 7.92 23.07 0.27
CA LYS A 115 8.33 23.31 1.65
C LYS A 115 7.66 22.29 2.59
N LEU A 116 8.48 21.47 3.24
CA LEU A 116 8.04 20.54 4.28
C LEU A 116 8.01 21.24 5.65
N THR A 117 6.98 20.93 6.45
CA THR A 117 6.87 21.35 7.85
C THR A 117 6.93 20.12 8.74
N SER A 118 7.92 20.07 9.64
CA SER A 118 8.09 18.95 10.57
C SER A 118 7.00 18.96 11.63
N LEU A 119 6.37 17.81 11.87
CA LEU A 119 5.43 17.59 12.97
C LEU A 119 6.09 16.87 14.16
N GLY A 120 7.21 16.20 13.93
CA GLY A 120 8.04 15.60 14.97
C GLY A 120 8.41 14.14 14.74
N LYS A 121 9.14 13.61 15.74
CA LYS A 121 9.73 12.27 15.72
C LYS A 121 8.70 11.21 16.08
N MET A 122 8.72 10.10 15.35
CA MET A 122 7.90 8.94 15.68
C MET A 122 8.49 8.22 16.90
N ARG A 123 7.62 7.58 17.68
CA ARG A 123 7.96 6.74 18.83
C ARG A 123 7.47 5.32 18.59
N VAL A 124 8.16 4.34 19.17
CA VAL A 124 7.70 2.96 19.13
C VAL A 124 6.38 2.83 19.90
N ALA A 125 5.39 2.19 19.28
CA ALA A 125 4.10 1.90 19.89
C ALA A 125 3.53 0.60 19.31
N LYS A 126 3.15 -0.34 20.19
CA LYS A 126 2.45 -1.58 19.85
C LYS A 126 3.10 -2.41 18.71
N GLY A 127 4.42 -2.38 18.59
CA GLY A 127 5.14 -3.15 17.55
C GLY A 127 5.36 -2.40 16.23
N GLY A 128 4.86 -1.17 16.10
CA GLY A 128 5.17 -0.26 15.00
C GLY A 128 5.63 1.11 15.49
N TRP A 129 5.53 2.10 14.62
CA TRP A 129 5.92 3.48 14.86
C TRP A 129 4.71 4.40 14.86
N MET A 130 4.66 5.33 15.81
CA MET A 130 3.54 6.25 15.94
C MET A 130 4.00 7.69 16.16
N LEU A 131 3.28 8.63 15.56
CA LEU A 131 3.31 10.04 15.93
C LEU A 131 1.91 10.49 16.33
N GLU A 132 1.82 11.31 17.37
CA GLU A 132 0.63 12.08 17.71
C GLU A 132 1.03 13.54 17.83
N TYR A 133 0.41 14.40 17.04
CA TYR A 133 0.65 15.83 17.00
C TYR A 133 -0.65 16.57 17.28
N GLN A 134 -0.57 17.62 18.10
CA GLN A 134 -1.71 18.45 18.46
C GLN A 134 -1.33 19.93 18.33
N SER A 135 -2.24 20.72 17.76
CA SER A 135 -2.06 22.16 17.60
C SER A 135 -3.41 22.88 17.66
N ASN A 136 -3.39 24.17 17.97
CA ASN A 136 -4.58 25.03 17.82
C ASN A 136 -4.67 25.62 16.40
N THR A 137 -3.65 25.41 15.58
CA THR A 137 -3.61 25.83 14.17
C THR A 137 -4.07 24.68 13.29
N ASN A 138 -5.06 24.93 12.45
CA ASN A 138 -5.48 23.99 11.41
C ASN A 138 -4.57 24.10 10.17
N TYR A 139 -4.36 22.98 9.48
CA TYR A 139 -3.55 22.89 8.25
C TYR A 139 -4.34 22.28 7.08
N PRO A 140 -5.49 22.87 6.69
CA PRO A 140 -6.37 22.27 5.69
C PRO A 140 -5.68 22.09 4.32
N ASP A 141 -4.85 23.06 3.93
CA ASP A 141 -4.15 23.09 2.65
C ASP A 141 -2.95 22.12 2.58
N TYR A 142 -2.55 21.53 3.72
CA TYR A 142 -1.42 20.59 3.79
C TYR A 142 -1.90 19.18 3.49
N ASN A 143 -2.16 18.92 2.21
CA ASN A 143 -2.80 17.70 1.74
C ASN A 143 -1.86 16.49 1.64
N SER A 144 -0.56 16.65 1.91
CA SER A 144 0.39 15.55 1.81
C SER A 144 1.22 15.35 3.06
N VAL A 145 1.56 14.09 3.30
CA VAL A 145 2.38 13.62 4.41
C VAL A 145 3.57 12.87 3.86
N VAL A 146 4.74 13.14 4.43
CA VAL A 146 5.99 12.46 4.10
C VAL A 146 6.64 11.98 5.40
N VAL A 147 7.07 10.74 5.44
CA VAL A 147 7.93 10.21 6.51
C VAL A 147 9.34 10.11 5.97
N THR A 148 10.28 10.62 6.76
CA THR A 148 11.70 10.54 6.45
C THR A 148 12.45 9.78 7.53
N GLN A 149 13.60 9.25 7.15
CA GLN A 149 14.60 8.70 8.04
C GLN A 149 15.72 9.74 8.18
N GLU A 150 16.01 10.12 9.43
CA GLU A 150 16.85 11.26 9.78
C GLU A 150 17.96 10.83 10.74
N SER A 151 19.19 11.29 10.48
CA SER A 151 20.34 11.15 11.38
C SER A 151 20.48 12.35 12.32
N VAL A 152 20.12 13.54 11.85
CA VAL A 152 20.30 14.80 12.58
C VAL A 152 18.95 15.44 12.88
N SER A 153 18.85 16.11 14.04
CA SER A 153 17.66 16.87 14.41
C SER A 153 17.74 18.29 13.89
N ASP A 154 17.42 18.47 12.60
CA ASP A 154 17.33 19.78 11.98
C ASP A 154 16.00 19.99 11.21
N SER A 155 15.90 21.11 10.49
CA SER A 155 14.69 21.48 9.73
C SER A 155 14.77 21.08 8.25
N LYS A 156 15.66 20.17 7.87
CA LYS A 156 15.87 19.72 6.50
C LYS A 156 15.57 18.22 6.42
N PRO A 157 14.64 17.81 5.54
CA PRO A 157 14.41 16.39 5.33
C PRO A 157 15.64 15.73 4.71
N GLU A 158 16.07 14.60 5.26
CA GLU A 158 17.10 13.74 4.70
C GLU A 158 16.46 12.72 3.74
N THR A 159 16.23 11.48 4.18
CA THR A 159 15.79 10.39 3.30
C THR A 159 14.28 10.18 3.38
N ARG A 160 13.54 10.47 2.30
CA ARG A 160 12.10 10.15 2.22
C ARG A 160 11.92 8.64 2.06
N ILE A 161 11.06 8.06 2.89
CA ILE A 161 10.80 6.62 2.90
C ILE A 161 9.33 6.27 2.65
N LEU A 162 8.40 7.12 3.10
CA LEU A 162 6.98 6.95 2.86
C LEU A 162 6.36 8.29 2.43
N GLY A 163 5.35 8.24 1.57
CA GLY A 163 4.61 9.40 1.10
C GLY A 163 3.15 9.08 0.80
N GLY A 164 2.27 10.03 1.07
CA GLY A 164 0.84 9.89 0.81
C GLY A 164 0.12 11.23 0.84
N SER A 165 -1.12 11.24 0.38
CA SER A 165 -1.98 12.42 0.38
C SER A 165 -3.32 12.10 1.04
N PHE A 166 -3.88 13.09 1.74
CA PHE A 166 -5.20 12.99 2.34
C PHE A 166 -6.29 12.87 1.27
N GLN A 167 -7.30 12.05 1.56
CA GLN A 167 -8.50 11.84 0.75
C GLN A 167 -9.76 12.02 1.62
#